data_AF-A0A7J4XRX3-F1
#
_entry.id   AF-A0A7J4XRX3-F1
#
_cell.length_a   1.000
_cell.length_b   1.000
_cell.length_c   1.000
_cell.angle_alpha   90.00
_cell.angle_beta   90.00
_cell.angle_gamma   90.00
#
_symmetry.space_group_name_H-M   'P 1'
#
loop_
_entity.id
_entity.type
_entity.pdbx_description
1 polymer ?
#
loop_
_entity_poly.entity_id
_entity_poly.type
_entity_poly.pdbx_seq_one_letter_code
_entity_poly.pdbx_strand_id
1 'polypeptide(L)'
;MPITQKEKKYLKNKHKGGKNNSKGAIYESYYATYQIVSFMNQYITQLSNIHLTTQLHDAFVDDLFIEEPNAHKTYHQLKDVKDLTWETSKLKYDFKRQTEISSERNEKFKLKLIYSNPNSSVSTVPSEISSYTTSEYFPSCSSINQLILSHPIFKEAIQQITVSQQAENDELFGIAAAILGAWNSVEQESVSLQQILDIVHSIGKGYVNIKTYPNVEISEKCKILLNQFGISFLEKGTTVYWNYHNMNGEVVWTSEIEQKLQKANPANIWDLMELLS
;
A
#
# COMPACT_ATOMS: atom_id res chain seq x y z
N MET A 1 31.88 -11.54 2.34
CA MET A 1 31.69 -12.99 2.20
C MET A 1 30.63 -13.28 1.16
N PRO A 2 30.99 -13.97 0.07
CA PRO A 2 30.01 -14.41 -0.91
C PRO A 2 29.13 -15.52 -0.35
N ILE A 3 27.90 -15.62 -0.85
CA ILE A 3 26.99 -16.74 -0.58
C ILE A 3 27.62 -18.01 -1.17
N THR A 4 27.87 -18.99 -0.31
CA THR A 4 28.50 -20.26 -0.67
C THR A 4 27.55 -21.13 -1.50
N GLN A 5 28.08 -22.13 -2.23
CA GLN A 5 27.24 -23.08 -2.97
C GLN A 5 26.24 -23.83 -2.07
N LYS A 6 26.64 -24.15 -0.83
CA LYS A 6 25.77 -24.80 0.17
C LYS A 6 24.62 -23.88 0.56
N GLU A 7 24.90 -22.60 0.79
CA GLU A 7 23.89 -21.58 1.08
C GLU A 7 22.96 -21.35 -0.11
N LYS A 8 23.48 -21.29 -1.35
CA LYS A 8 22.63 -21.21 -2.55
C LYS A 8 21.64 -22.38 -2.64
N LYS A 9 22.09 -23.61 -2.34
CA LYS A 9 21.20 -24.78 -2.29
C LYS A 9 20.15 -24.65 -1.18
N TYR A 10 20.56 -24.16 -0.01
CA TYR A 10 19.65 -23.88 1.11
C TYR A 10 18.57 -22.87 0.75
N LEU A 11 18.94 -21.72 0.17
CA LEU A 11 18.01 -20.66 -0.24
C LEU A 11 17.04 -21.14 -1.32
N LYS A 12 17.52 -21.89 -2.32
CA LYS A 12 16.65 -22.52 -3.34
C LYS A 12 15.59 -23.44 -2.74
N ASN A 13 15.95 -24.21 -1.71
CA ASN A 13 14.99 -25.09 -1.04
C ASN A 13 13.99 -24.30 -0.17
N LYS A 14 14.45 -23.21 0.47
CA LYS A 14 13.59 -22.31 1.26
C LYS A 14 12.50 -21.70 0.38
N HIS A 15 12.84 -21.13 -0.77
CA HIS A 15 11.87 -20.52 -1.69
C HIS A 15 10.82 -21.53 -2.19
N LYS A 16 11.21 -22.78 -2.50
CA LYS A 16 10.26 -23.81 -2.93
C LYS A 16 9.21 -24.14 -1.86
N GLY A 17 9.61 -24.14 -0.59
CA GLY A 17 8.69 -24.38 0.53
C GLY A 17 7.66 -23.26 0.72
N GLY A 18 8.06 -22.00 0.49
CA GLY A 18 7.18 -20.83 0.64
C GLY A 18 6.01 -20.81 -0.35
N LYS A 19 6.26 -21.14 -1.63
CA LYS A 19 5.24 -21.10 -2.70
C LYS A 19 4.02 -22.02 -2.48
N ASN A 20 4.12 -23.03 -1.62
CA ASN A 20 3.05 -24.02 -1.42
C ASN A 20 2.06 -23.65 -0.30
N ASN A 21 2.27 -22.55 0.44
CA ASN A 21 1.45 -22.20 1.61
C ASN A 21 0.50 -21.02 1.34
N SER A 22 -0.75 -21.30 0.95
CA SER A 22 -1.75 -20.28 0.62
C SER A 22 -2.11 -19.35 1.78
N LYS A 23 -2.12 -19.83 3.03
CA LYS A 23 -2.35 -18.98 4.21
C LYS A 23 -1.22 -17.97 4.43
N GLY A 24 0.02 -18.41 4.26
CA GLY A 24 1.20 -17.54 4.31
C GLY A 24 1.15 -16.46 3.23
N ALA A 25 0.77 -16.84 2.01
CA ALA A 25 0.65 -15.89 0.90
C ALA A 25 -0.37 -14.78 1.14
N ILE A 26 -1.52 -15.07 1.76
CA ILE A 26 -2.53 -14.05 2.13
C ILE A 26 -1.97 -13.09 3.17
N TYR A 27 -1.35 -13.62 4.23
CA TYR A 27 -0.72 -12.81 5.27
C TYR A 27 0.35 -11.87 4.70
N GLU A 28 1.20 -12.40 3.81
CA GLU A 28 2.22 -11.63 3.11
C GLU A 28 1.64 -10.52 2.24
N SER A 29 0.56 -10.81 1.50
CA SER A 29 -0.12 -9.82 0.64
C SER A 29 -0.76 -8.69 1.45
N TYR A 30 -1.34 -9.00 2.63
CA TYR A 30 -1.90 -7.97 3.51
C TYR A 30 -0.83 -7.07 4.12
N TYR A 31 0.29 -7.65 4.55
CA TYR A 31 1.40 -6.84 5.05
C TYR A 31 2.03 -5.98 3.95
N ALA A 32 2.21 -6.53 2.74
CA ALA A 32 2.67 -5.75 1.60
C ALA A 32 1.72 -4.58 1.29
N THR A 33 0.41 -4.81 1.36
CA THR A 33 -0.59 -3.74 1.19
C THR A 33 -0.45 -2.64 2.24
N TYR A 34 -0.24 -3.00 3.51
CA TYR A 34 0.04 -2.04 4.58
C TYR A 34 1.31 -1.21 4.30
N GLN A 35 2.39 -1.87 3.85
CA GLN A 35 3.63 -1.19 3.51
C GLN A 35 3.46 -0.26 2.30
N ILE A 36 2.75 -0.70 1.25
CA ILE A 36 2.45 0.15 0.07
C ILE A 36 1.76 1.43 0.51
N VAL A 37 0.66 1.33 1.26
CA VAL A 37 -0.09 2.48 1.75
C VAL A 37 0.77 3.40 2.61
N SER A 38 1.55 2.83 3.53
CA SER A 38 2.42 3.60 4.43
C SER A 38 3.48 4.39 3.67
N PHE A 39 4.13 3.77 2.68
CA PHE A 39 5.16 4.41 1.87
C PHE A 39 4.58 5.40 0.86
N MET A 40 3.36 5.18 0.35
CA MET A 40 2.68 6.15 -0.52
C MET A 40 2.51 7.51 0.16
N ASN A 41 2.09 7.51 1.42
CA ASN A 41 1.98 8.75 2.18
C ASN A 41 3.34 9.38 2.45
N GLN A 42 4.33 8.58 2.86
CA GLN A 42 5.66 9.06 3.21
C GLN A 42 6.43 9.64 2.00
N TYR A 43 6.25 9.06 0.81
CA TYR A 43 7.02 9.36 -0.40
C TYR A 43 6.13 9.84 -1.56
N ILE A 44 5.10 10.63 -1.25
CA ILE A 44 4.07 11.05 -2.21
C ILE A 44 4.61 11.67 -3.50
N THR A 45 5.79 12.31 -3.47
CA THR A 45 6.45 12.95 -4.62
C THR A 45 7.53 12.10 -5.29
N GLN A 46 7.81 10.90 -4.78
CA GLN A 46 8.91 10.03 -5.22
C GLN A 46 8.47 8.56 -5.36
N LEU A 47 7.20 8.32 -5.67
CA LEU A 47 6.61 6.97 -5.76
C LEU A 47 7.32 6.07 -6.78
N SER A 48 7.84 6.64 -7.88
CA SER A 48 8.62 5.90 -8.87
C SER A 48 9.96 5.39 -8.36
N ASN A 49 10.44 5.90 -7.22
CA ASN A 49 11.74 5.56 -6.65
C ASN A 49 11.64 4.58 -5.47
N ILE A 50 10.42 4.17 -5.09
CA ILE A 50 10.19 3.13 -4.08
C ILE A 50 9.86 1.83 -4.78
N HIS A 51 10.66 0.80 -4.55
CA HIS A 51 10.49 -0.50 -5.21
C HIS A 51 10.24 -1.61 -4.18
N LEU A 52 9.28 -2.48 -4.48
CA LEU A 52 8.92 -3.64 -3.66
C LEU A 52 9.21 -4.92 -4.44
N THR A 53 9.68 -5.96 -3.74
CA THR A 53 9.96 -7.28 -4.32
C THR A 53 9.59 -8.36 -3.31
N THR A 54 8.90 -9.42 -3.73
CA THR A 54 8.67 -10.60 -2.88
C THR A 54 9.59 -11.73 -3.26
N GLN A 55 9.82 -12.64 -2.32
CA GLN A 55 10.64 -13.85 -2.51
C GLN A 55 12.02 -13.55 -3.10
N LEU A 56 12.69 -12.52 -2.56
CA LEU A 56 13.94 -11.98 -3.08
C LEU A 56 15.00 -13.10 -3.23
N HIS A 57 15.44 -13.31 -4.46
CA HIS A 57 16.44 -14.32 -4.76
C HIS A 57 17.79 -14.04 -4.09
N ASP A 58 18.45 -15.11 -3.67
CA ASP A 58 19.77 -15.05 -3.01
C ASP A 58 19.77 -14.17 -1.73
N ALA A 59 18.63 -14.05 -1.06
CA ALA A 59 18.50 -13.39 0.24
C ALA A 59 18.06 -14.39 1.33
N PHE A 60 18.58 -14.22 2.55
CA PHE A 60 18.18 -15.03 3.70
C PHE A 60 16.90 -14.51 4.35
N VAL A 61 16.62 -13.21 4.21
CA VAL A 61 15.38 -12.55 4.64
C VAL A 61 14.70 -12.06 3.36
N ASP A 62 13.69 -12.78 2.90
CA ASP A 62 13.29 -12.77 1.49
C ASP A 62 11.81 -12.49 1.22
N ASP A 63 10.92 -12.59 2.20
CA ASP A 63 9.47 -12.57 1.95
C ASP A 63 9.01 -11.23 1.34
N LEU A 64 9.52 -10.10 1.85
CA LEU A 64 9.30 -8.77 1.26
C LEU A 64 10.55 -7.90 1.37
N PHE A 65 10.99 -7.35 0.26
CA PHE A 65 12.08 -6.39 0.14
C PHE A 65 11.54 -5.04 -0.32
N ILE A 66 11.99 -3.96 0.32
CA ILE A 66 11.65 -2.59 -0.05
C ILE A 66 12.95 -1.79 -0.20
N GLU A 67 13.11 -1.13 -1.34
CA GLU A 67 14.20 -0.19 -1.60
C GLU A 67 13.66 1.25 -1.70
N GLU A 68 14.22 2.12 -0.88
CA GLU A 68 13.88 3.54 -0.77
C GLU A 68 14.76 4.42 -1.69
N PRO A 69 14.40 5.69 -1.94
CA PRO A 69 15.09 6.53 -2.94
C PRO A 69 16.53 6.86 -2.54
N ASN A 70 16.83 6.77 -1.24
CA ASN A 70 18.15 6.96 -0.66
C ASN A 70 18.97 5.65 -0.60
N ALA A 71 18.58 4.64 -1.39
CA ALA A 71 19.13 3.28 -1.40
C ALA A 71 19.06 2.57 -0.02
N HIS A 72 18.16 3.01 0.88
CA HIS A 72 17.89 2.26 2.11
C HIS A 72 17.10 1.00 1.76
N LYS A 73 17.59 -0.13 2.24
CA LYS A 73 17.05 -1.46 1.95
C LYS A 73 16.43 -2.05 3.20
N THR A 74 15.13 -2.36 3.14
CA THR A 74 14.45 -3.06 4.23
C THR A 74 14.06 -4.46 3.79
N TYR A 75 14.64 -5.47 4.45
CA TYR A 75 14.32 -6.87 4.22
C TYR A 75 13.35 -7.34 5.30
N HIS A 76 12.27 -8.00 4.91
CA HIS A 76 11.24 -8.50 5.82
C HIS A 76 11.15 -10.02 5.71
N GLN A 77 11.13 -10.70 6.86
CA GLN A 77 10.65 -12.06 6.98
C GLN A 77 9.30 -12.03 7.68
N LEU A 78 8.29 -12.62 7.09
CA LEU A 78 6.94 -12.70 7.60
C LEU A 78 6.66 -14.13 8.09
N LYS A 79 6.03 -14.23 9.27
CA LYS A 79 5.76 -15.51 9.92
C LYS A 79 4.38 -15.50 10.57
N ASP A 80 3.44 -16.20 9.92
CA ASP A 80 2.14 -16.54 10.49
C ASP A 80 2.17 -17.94 11.13
N VAL A 81 2.82 -18.05 12.28
CA VAL A 81 2.95 -19.32 13.02
C VAL A 81 2.72 -19.10 14.52
N LYS A 82 2.18 -20.13 15.19
CA LYS A 82 1.83 -20.06 16.61
C LYS A 82 3.07 -19.96 17.50
N ASP A 83 4.04 -20.84 17.31
CA ASP A 83 5.20 -20.97 18.21
C ASP A 83 6.47 -20.47 17.50
N LEU A 84 6.56 -19.15 17.32
CA LEU A 84 7.73 -18.51 16.72
C LEU A 84 8.75 -18.14 17.80
N THR A 85 10.02 -18.53 17.60
CA THR A 85 11.12 -18.21 18.53
C THR A 85 12.45 -18.05 17.81
N TRP A 86 13.28 -17.14 18.32
CA TRP A 86 14.67 -16.93 17.89
C TRP A 86 15.60 -18.09 18.26
N GLU A 87 15.20 -18.92 19.24
CA GLU A 87 15.98 -20.09 19.66
C GLU A 87 16.02 -21.20 18.59
N THR A 88 15.16 -21.10 17.57
CA THR A 88 15.33 -21.92 16.38
C THR A 88 16.58 -21.49 15.63
N SER A 89 17.52 -22.43 15.45
CA SER A 89 18.80 -22.16 14.78
C SER A 89 18.61 -21.52 13.41
N LYS A 90 17.56 -21.90 12.68
CA LYS A 90 17.29 -21.42 11.32
C LYS A 90 16.95 -19.93 11.25
N LEU A 91 16.02 -19.44 12.09
CA LEU A 91 15.54 -18.05 12.01
C LEU A 91 16.65 -17.07 12.40
N LYS A 92 17.30 -17.30 13.54
CA LYS A 92 18.44 -16.48 13.99
C LYS A 92 19.60 -16.54 13.00
N TYR A 93 19.87 -17.71 12.43
CA TYR A 93 20.92 -17.87 11.40
C TYR A 93 20.61 -17.05 10.14
N ASP A 94 19.37 -17.09 9.62
CA ASP A 94 18.98 -16.34 8.43
C ASP A 94 19.22 -14.83 8.62
N PHE A 95 18.77 -14.27 9.74
CA PHE A 95 18.95 -12.84 10.05
C PHE A 95 20.42 -12.46 10.28
N LYS A 96 21.17 -13.29 11.03
CA LYS A 96 22.60 -13.10 11.23
C LYS A 96 23.34 -13.10 9.90
N ARG A 97 23.04 -14.07 9.04
CA ARG A 97 23.73 -14.22 7.75
C ARG A 97 23.39 -13.11 6.78
N GLN A 98 22.13 -12.65 6.75
CA GLN A 98 21.76 -11.47 5.97
C GLN A 98 22.51 -10.22 6.46
N THR A 99 22.63 -10.04 7.78
CA THR A 99 23.37 -8.93 8.38
C THR A 99 24.82 -8.93 7.91
N GLU A 100 25.51 -10.06 8.02
CA GLU A 100 26.91 -10.21 7.57
C GLU A 100 27.07 -9.80 6.09
N ILE A 101 26.23 -10.36 5.21
CA ILE A 101 26.30 -10.10 3.77
C ILE A 101 26.03 -8.64 3.44
N SER A 102 24.97 -8.05 4.01
CA SER A 102 24.59 -6.66 3.75
C SER A 102 25.63 -5.68 4.32
N SER A 103 26.19 -5.95 5.49
CA SER A 103 27.28 -5.14 6.06
C SER A 103 28.55 -5.20 5.22
N GLU A 104 28.96 -6.37 4.74
CA GLU A 104 30.15 -6.50 3.89
C GLU A 104 29.99 -5.84 2.52
N ARG A 105 28.75 -5.74 2.03
CA ARG A 105 28.41 -4.98 0.81
C ARG A 105 28.33 -3.47 1.06
N ASN A 106 28.53 -3.01 2.30
CA ASN A 106 28.30 -1.62 2.72
C ASN A 106 26.89 -1.13 2.34
N GLU A 107 25.88 -2.01 2.43
CA GLU A 107 24.49 -1.62 2.21
C GLU A 107 24.01 -0.74 3.37
N LYS A 108 23.13 0.21 3.07
CA LYS A 108 22.34 0.90 4.10
C LYS A 108 21.06 0.09 4.32
N PHE A 109 21.01 -0.76 5.34
CA PHE A 109 19.91 -1.73 5.46
C PHE A 109 19.29 -1.84 6.85
N LYS A 110 18.09 -2.44 6.88
CA LYS A 110 17.40 -2.90 8.08
C LYS A 110 16.74 -4.25 7.80
N LEU A 111 16.68 -5.10 8.82
CA LEU A 111 15.98 -6.38 8.80
C LEU A 111 14.76 -6.29 9.71
N LYS A 112 13.65 -6.87 9.26
CA LYS A 112 12.40 -6.93 10.02
C LYS A 112 11.85 -8.33 10.09
N LEU A 113 11.54 -8.79 11.29
CA LEU A 113 10.71 -9.97 11.51
C LEU A 113 9.28 -9.51 11.78
N ILE A 114 8.34 -9.92 10.93
CA ILE A 114 6.92 -9.64 11.10
C ILE A 114 6.23 -10.90 11.57
N TYR A 115 5.50 -10.81 12.69
CA TYR A 115 4.89 -11.97 13.34
C TYR A 115 3.41 -11.75 13.69
N SER A 116 2.61 -12.81 13.57
CA SER A 116 1.15 -12.74 13.72
C SER A 116 0.61 -13.10 15.10
N ASN A 117 1.36 -13.84 15.91
CA ASN A 117 0.93 -14.22 17.26
C ASN A 117 1.54 -13.26 18.29
N PRO A 118 0.74 -12.43 18.99
CA PRO A 118 1.25 -11.45 19.95
C PRO A 118 1.94 -12.10 21.16
N ASN A 119 1.67 -13.38 21.43
CA ASN A 119 2.30 -14.14 22.51
C ASN A 119 3.67 -14.74 22.13
N SER A 120 4.17 -14.50 20.91
CA SER A 120 5.48 -15.00 20.49
C SER A 120 6.61 -14.31 21.25
N SER A 121 7.65 -15.04 21.64
CA SER A 121 8.80 -14.49 22.35
C SER A 121 9.75 -13.67 21.47
N VAL A 122 9.47 -13.58 20.16
CA VAL A 122 10.35 -12.92 19.19
C VAL A 122 10.36 -11.39 19.26
N SER A 123 9.48 -10.78 20.05
CA SER A 123 9.48 -9.33 20.28
C SER A 123 10.84 -8.85 20.82
N THR A 124 11.51 -9.66 21.64
CA THR A 124 12.87 -9.42 22.11
C THR A 124 13.88 -9.99 21.12
N VAL A 125 14.44 -9.11 20.29
CA VAL A 125 15.48 -9.48 19.31
C VAL A 125 16.80 -9.81 20.03
N PRO A 126 17.50 -10.90 19.66
CA PRO A 126 18.81 -11.24 20.24
C PRO A 126 19.84 -10.13 20.05
N SER A 127 20.64 -9.86 21.08
CA SER A 127 21.65 -8.79 21.08
C SER A 127 22.68 -8.88 19.95
N GLU A 128 22.98 -10.09 19.49
CA GLU A 128 23.91 -10.34 18.37
C GLU A 128 23.45 -9.74 17.03
N ILE A 129 22.14 -9.53 16.82
CA ILE A 129 21.57 -9.04 15.56
C ILE A 129 20.70 -7.79 15.73
N SER A 130 20.49 -7.32 16.96
CA SER A 130 19.56 -6.24 17.28
C SER A 130 19.95 -4.88 16.71
N SER A 131 21.23 -4.66 16.37
CA SER A 131 21.69 -3.40 15.76
C SER A 131 21.05 -3.12 14.40
N TYR A 132 20.64 -4.16 13.67
CA TYR A 132 20.04 -4.03 12.34
C TYR A 132 18.65 -4.67 12.24
N THR A 133 18.19 -5.36 13.29
CA THR A 133 16.97 -6.18 13.26
C THR A 133 15.91 -5.64 14.20
N THR A 134 14.68 -5.51 13.72
CA THR A 134 13.48 -5.30 14.56
C THR A 134 12.49 -6.44 14.41
N SER A 135 11.67 -6.64 15.44
CA SER A 135 10.49 -7.51 15.38
C SER A 135 9.24 -6.65 15.53
N GLU A 136 8.27 -6.84 14.63
CA GLU A 136 7.04 -6.05 14.59
C GLU A 136 5.83 -6.99 14.51
N TYR A 137 4.86 -6.75 15.40
CA TYR A 137 3.61 -7.49 15.38
C TYR A 137 2.71 -6.97 14.25
N PHE A 138 2.15 -7.89 13.46
CA PHE A 138 1.12 -7.59 12.47
C PHE A 138 0.07 -8.70 12.46
N PRO A 139 -1.22 -8.41 12.73
CA PRO A 139 -2.22 -9.45 12.93
C PRO A 139 -2.53 -10.24 11.65
N SER A 140 -2.70 -11.56 11.78
CA SER A 140 -3.26 -12.39 10.71
C SER A 140 -4.78 -12.33 10.78
N CYS A 141 -5.42 -11.93 9.68
CA CYS A 141 -6.87 -11.74 9.58
C CYS A 141 -7.44 -12.53 8.40
N SER A 142 -8.72 -12.90 8.48
CA SER A 142 -9.38 -13.66 7.42
C SER A 142 -9.66 -12.83 6.17
N SER A 143 -9.81 -11.51 6.33
CA SER A 143 -10.05 -10.56 5.26
C SER A 143 -9.33 -9.24 5.52
N ILE A 144 -9.06 -8.47 4.45
CA ILE A 144 -8.52 -7.12 4.57
C ILE A 144 -9.48 -6.17 5.30
N ASN A 145 -10.80 -6.37 5.17
CA ASN A 145 -11.79 -5.59 5.92
C ASN A 145 -11.68 -5.84 7.43
N GLN A 146 -11.55 -7.09 7.85
CA GLN A 146 -11.31 -7.42 9.26
C GLN A 146 -10.01 -6.78 9.77
N LEU A 147 -8.97 -6.75 8.93
CA LEU A 147 -7.72 -6.08 9.28
C LEU A 147 -7.91 -4.56 9.49
N ILE A 148 -8.64 -3.89 8.61
CA ILE A 148 -8.97 -2.45 8.75
C ILE A 148 -9.73 -2.19 10.05
N LEU A 149 -10.70 -3.04 10.40
CA LEU A 149 -11.53 -2.86 11.60
C LEU A 149 -10.78 -3.16 12.91
N SER A 150 -9.82 -4.08 12.88
CA SER A 150 -9.13 -4.61 14.06
C SER A 150 -7.72 -4.06 14.30
N HIS A 151 -7.10 -3.46 13.29
CA HIS A 151 -5.74 -2.92 13.36
C HIS A 151 -5.71 -1.42 13.06
N PRO A 152 -5.80 -0.56 14.11
CA PRO A 152 -5.89 0.89 13.94
C PRO A 152 -4.76 1.50 13.10
N ILE A 153 -3.53 0.99 13.24
CA ILE A 153 -2.38 1.49 12.48
C ILE A 153 -2.57 1.32 10.97
N PHE A 154 -3.13 0.18 10.53
CA PHE A 154 -3.42 -0.01 9.11
C PHE A 154 -4.56 0.90 8.63
N LYS A 155 -5.62 1.04 9.45
CA LYS A 155 -6.72 1.96 9.15
C LYS A 155 -6.23 3.40 8.99
N GLU A 156 -5.41 3.86 9.93
CA GLU A 156 -4.81 5.19 9.91
C GLU A 156 -3.92 5.38 8.69
N ALA A 157 -3.11 4.39 8.33
CA ALA A 157 -2.28 4.46 7.12
C ALA A 157 -3.12 4.70 5.86
N ILE A 158 -4.25 4.00 5.72
CA ILE A 158 -5.17 4.20 4.58
C ILE A 158 -5.80 5.59 4.62
N GLN A 159 -6.24 6.05 5.80
CA GLN A 159 -6.77 7.41 5.99
C GLN A 159 -5.76 8.51 5.65
N GLN A 160 -4.45 8.24 5.76
CA GLN A 160 -3.45 9.23 5.36
C GLN A 160 -3.36 9.43 3.86
N ILE A 161 -3.79 8.46 3.06
CA ILE A 161 -3.78 8.56 1.59
C ILE A 161 -5.15 8.93 1.00
N THR A 162 -6.23 8.96 1.78
CA THR A 162 -7.57 9.41 1.33
C THR A 162 -7.62 10.91 1.14
N VAL A 163 -8.40 11.39 0.17
CA VAL A 163 -8.59 12.83 -0.03
C VAL A 163 -9.31 13.50 1.16
N SER A 164 -10.23 12.78 1.80
CA SER A 164 -10.95 13.22 3.00
C SER A 164 -10.43 12.53 4.27
N GLN A 165 -10.16 13.29 5.33
CA GLN A 165 -9.83 12.72 6.64
C GLN A 165 -11.02 12.05 7.35
N GLN A 166 -12.23 12.25 6.83
CA GLN A 166 -13.47 11.66 7.35
C GLN A 166 -13.94 10.45 6.53
N ALA A 167 -13.07 9.87 5.69
CA ALA A 167 -13.38 8.69 4.88
C ALA A 167 -14.01 7.56 5.70
N GLU A 168 -15.16 7.09 5.25
CA GLU A 168 -15.90 6.01 5.91
C GLU A 168 -15.22 4.65 5.70
N ASN A 169 -15.58 3.65 6.52
CA ASN A 169 -14.95 2.33 6.44
C ASN A 169 -15.08 1.67 5.05
N ASP A 170 -16.17 1.91 4.34
CA ASP A 170 -16.41 1.36 3.00
C ASP A 170 -15.45 1.98 1.96
N GLU A 171 -15.16 3.28 2.08
CA GLU A 171 -14.15 3.97 1.26
C GLU A 171 -12.75 3.43 1.55
N LEU A 172 -12.40 3.28 2.83
CA LEU A 172 -11.11 2.72 3.25
C LEU A 172 -10.94 1.28 2.74
N PHE A 173 -12.00 0.48 2.79
CA PHE A 173 -12.01 -0.87 2.24
C PHE A 173 -11.82 -0.83 0.72
N GLY A 174 -12.51 0.04 0.00
CA GLY A 174 -12.37 0.21 -1.45
C GLY A 174 -10.92 0.52 -1.85
N ILE A 175 -10.27 1.46 -1.15
CA ILE A 175 -8.86 1.81 -1.36
C ILE A 175 -7.96 0.59 -1.10
N ALA A 176 -8.08 -0.04 0.06
CA ALA A 176 -7.23 -1.16 0.45
C ALA A 176 -7.39 -2.36 -0.48
N ALA A 177 -8.63 -2.67 -0.89
CA ALA A 177 -8.94 -3.76 -1.81
C ALA A 177 -8.39 -3.48 -3.21
N ALA A 178 -8.47 -2.23 -3.70
CA ALA A 178 -7.91 -1.86 -4.99
C ALA A 178 -6.38 -1.97 -5.00
N ILE A 179 -5.71 -1.51 -3.94
CA ILE A 179 -4.25 -1.64 -3.78
C ILE A 179 -3.83 -3.10 -3.69
N LEU A 180 -4.52 -3.90 -2.87
CA LEU A 180 -4.27 -5.34 -2.78
C LEU A 180 -4.46 -6.04 -4.13
N GLY A 181 -5.51 -5.67 -4.87
CA GLY A 181 -5.78 -6.19 -6.21
C GLY A 181 -4.67 -5.83 -7.21
N ALA A 182 -4.21 -4.58 -7.19
CA ALA A 182 -3.09 -4.12 -8.01
C ALA A 182 -1.77 -4.82 -7.67
N TRP A 183 -1.49 -5.03 -6.38
CA TRP A 183 -0.31 -5.76 -5.93
C TRP A 183 -0.33 -7.23 -6.32
N ASN A 184 -1.50 -7.86 -6.33
CA ASN A 184 -1.65 -9.26 -6.71
C ASN A 184 -1.75 -9.47 -8.24
N SER A 185 -1.89 -8.41 -9.03
CA SER A 185 -2.00 -8.49 -10.50
C SER A 185 -0.66 -8.33 -11.22
N VAL A 186 0.39 -7.92 -10.51
CA VAL A 186 1.74 -7.73 -11.05
C VAL A 186 2.65 -8.90 -10.72
N GLU A 187 3.68 -9.09 -11.54
CA GLU A 187 4.85 -9.86 -11.13
C GLU A 187 5.60 -9.06 -10.06
N GLN A 188 5.71 -9.61 -8.85
CA GLN A 188 6.20 -8.91 -7.66
C GLN A 188 7.73 -8.81 -7.62
N GLU A 189 8.34 -8.44 -8.75
CA GLU A 189 9.77 -8.25 -8.95
C GLU A 189 10.06 -6.77 -9.27
N SER A 190 10.71 -6.06 -8.35
CA SER A 190 11.05 -4.64 -8.47
C SER A 190 9.90 -3.74 -8.93
N VAL A 191 8.74 -3.87 -8.28
CA VAL A 191 7.55 -3.09 -8.62
C VAL A 191 7.62 -1.72 -7.94
N SER A 192 7.51 -0.65 -8.73
CA SER A 192 7.45 0.70 -8.16
C SER A 192 6.08 1.01 -7.54
N LEU A 193 6.03 1.89 -6.54
CA LEU A 193 4.74 2.37 -6.02
C LEU A 193 3.92 3.12 -7.07
N GLN A 194 4.59 3.81 -8.01
CA GLN A 194 3.92 4.48 -9.12
C GLN A 194 3.17 3.47 -10.00
N GLN A 195 3.80 2.33 -10.33
CA GLN A 195 3.15 1.29 -11.13
C GLN A 195 1.90 0.72 -10.44
N ILE A 196 1.96 0.49 -9.12
CA ILE A 196 0.78 0.07 -8.36
C ILE A 196 -0.32 1.14 -8.43
N LEU A 197 0.05 2.41 -8.24
CA LEU A 197 -0.90 3.51 -8.30
C LEU A 197 -1.56 3.65 -9.68
N ASP A 198 -0.80 3.50 -10.77
CA ASP A 198 -1.32 3.55 -12.13
C ASP A 198 -2.34 2.43 -12.38
N ILE A 199 -2.09 1.23 -11.83
CA ILE A 199 -3.02 0.12 -11.89
C ILE A 199 -4.28 0.42 -11.06
N VAL A 200 -4.14 0.91 -9.83
CA VAL A 200 -5.29 1.30 -8.98
C VAL A 200 -6.14 2.36 -9.68
N HIS A 201 -5.51 3.33 -10.33
CA HIS A 201 -6.19 4.37 -11.11
C HIS A 201 -6.96 3.75 -12.28
N SER A 202 -6.35 2.82 -13.01
CA SER A 202 -6.98 2.14 -14.16
C SER A 202 -8.14 1.23 -13.77
N ILE A 203 -8.00 0.42 -12.71
CA ILE A 203 -9.02 -0.52 -12.21
C ILE A 203 -10.17 0.26 -11.57
N GLY A 204 -9.80 1.29 -10.81
CA GLY A 204 -10.75 2.13 -10.11
C GLY A 204 -11.58 3.01 -11.04
N LYS A 205 -11.20 3.27 -12.30
CA LYS A 205 -11.86 4.28 -13.18
C LYS A 205 -12.15 5.62 -12.45
N GLY A 206 -11.38 5.95 -11.42
CA GLY A 206 -11.60 7.10 -10.54
C GLY A 206 -12.61 6.93 -9.39
N TYR A 207 -13.15 5.73 -9.13
CA TYR A 207 -14.01 5.42 -7.97
C TYR A 207 -13.26 5.40 -6.63
N VAL A 208 -11.93 5.31 -6.66
CA VAL A 208 -11.09 5.35 -5.46
C VAL A 208 -10.38 6.69 -5.47
N ASN A 209 -10.65 7.57 -4.50
CA ASN A 209 -10.07 8.92 -4.49
C ASN A 209 -8.86 9.02 -3.53
N ILE A 210 -7.65 9.03 -4.08
CA ILE A 210 -6.38 9.01 -3.33
C ILE A 210 -5.64 10.35 -3.53
N LYS A 211 -5.01 10.89 -2.48
CA LYS A 211 -4.26 12.17 -2.51
C LYS A 211 -3.16 12.24 -3.55
N THR A 212 -2.66 11.10 -4.04
CA THR A 212 -1.59 11.03 -5.03
C THR A 212 -2.07 11.32 -6.45
N TYR A 213 -3.38 11.33 -6.70
CA TYR A 213 -3.91 11.63 -8.03
C TYR A 213 -3.85 13.11 -8.34
N PRO A 214 -3.54 13.48 -9.59
CA PRO A 214 -3.73 14.85 -10.04
C PRO A 214 -5.21 15.22 -9.88
N ASN A 215 -5.47 16.47 -9.54
CA ASN A 215 -6.82 16.97 -9.51
C ASN A 215 -7.41 16.92 -10.92
N VAL A 216 -8.66 16.49 -11.02
CA VAL A 216 -9.49 16.69 -12.21
C VAL A 216 -9.57 18.17 -12.54
N GLU A 217 -9.46 18.50 -13.81
CA GLU A 217 -9.57 19.87 -14.29
C GLU A 217 -10.94 20.04 -14.94
N ILE A 218 -11.81 20.85 -14.32
CA ILE A 218 -13.10 21.19 -14.90
C ILE A 218 -12.86 22.19 -16.03
N SER A 219 -13.39 21.92 -17.23
CA SER A 219 -13.30 22.89 -18.34
C SER A 219 -13.96 24.21 -18.01
N GLU A 220 -13.43 25.28 -18.61
CA GLU A 220 -13.93 26.65 -18.41
C GLU A 220 -15.43 26.77 -18.70
N LYS A 221 -15.94 26.05 -19.70
CA LYS A 221 -17.37 26.01 -20.01
C LYS A 221 -18.22 25.48 -18.85
N CYS A 222 -17.77 24.39 -18.21
CA CYS A 222 -18.44 23.83 -17.04
C CYS A 222 -18.27 24.74 -15.82
N LYS A 223 -17.10 25.37 -15.62
CA LYS A 223 -16.88 26.35 -14.55
C LYS A 223 -17.86 27.53 -14.65
N ILE A 224 -18.02 28.09 -15.84
CA ILE A 224 -18.98 29.18 -16.11
C ILE A 224 -20.41 28.72 -15.77
N LEU A 225 -20.81 27.52 -16.21
CA LEU A 225 -22.13 26.96 -15.93
C LEU A 225 -22.36 26.82 -14.41
N LEU A 226 -21.45 26.18 -13.69
CA LEU A 226 -21.56 26.00 -12.23
C LEU A 226 -21.64 27.36 -11.50
N ASN A 227 -20.80 28.32 -11.90
CA ASN A 227 -20.78 29.66 -11.31
C ASN A 227 -22.06 30.46 -11.61
N GLN A 228 -22.67 30.30 -12.79
CA GLN A 228 -23.93 30.95 -13.15
C GLN A 228 -25.06 30.58 -12.17
N PHE A 229 -25.01 29.37 -11.62
CA PHE A 229 -25.95 28.87 -10.63
C PHE A 229 -25.48 29.07 -9.18
N GLY A 230 -24.39 29.80 -8.95
CA GLY A 230 -23.88 30.10 -7.61
C GLY A 230 -23.25 28.90 -6.90
N ILE A 231 -22.84 27.86 -7.62
CA ILE A 231 -22.17 26.69 -7.04
C ILE A 231 -20.70 27.02 -6.79
N SER A 232 -20.26 26.85 -5.55
CA SER A 232 -18.84 26.83 -5.21
C SER A 232 -18.31 25.41 -5.30
N PHE A 233 -17.12 25.21 -5.88
CA PHE A 233 -16.57 23.86 -6.08
C PHE A 233 -15.07 23.78 -5.78
N LEU A 234 -14.62 22.57 -5.49
CA LEU A 234 -13.24 22.23 -5.17
C LEU A 234 -12.87 20.91 -5.87
N GLU A 235 -11.86 20.96 -6.73
CA GLU A 235 -11.28 19.82 -7.43
C GLU A 235 -10.28 19.11 -6.51
N LYS A 236 -10.51 17.83 -6.19
CA LYS A 236 -9.55 17.03 -5.41
C LYS A 236 -9.51 15.59 -5.91
N GLY A 237 -8.34 15.19 -6.42
CA GLY A 237 -8.15 13.89 -7.07
C GLY A 237 -9.17 13.71 -8.18
N THR A 238 -9.94 12.62 -8.17
CA THR A 238 -10.95 12.34 -9.21
C THR A 238 -12.32 12.96 -8.95
N THR A 239 -12.49 13.68 -7.85
CA THR A 239 -13.79 14.14 -7.36
C THR A 239 -13.88 15.67 -7.34
N VAL A 240 -15.04 16.19 -7.75
CA VAL A 240 -15.41 17.58 -7.57
C VAL A 240 -16.38 17.67 -6.39
N TYR A 241 -15.95 18.35 -5.35
CA TYR A 241 -16.76 18.68 -4.18
C TYR A 241 -17.46 19.99 -4.44
N TRP A 242 -18.78 20.05 -4.26
CA TRP A 242 -19.57 21.24 -4.57
C TRP A 242 -20.44 21.65 -3.38
N ASN A 243 -20.73 22.95 -3.30
CA ASN A 243 -21.57 23.55 -2.28
C ASN A 243 -22.52 24.58 -2.92
N TYR A 244 -23.77 24.56 -2.48
CA TYR A 244 -24.81 25.53 -2.84
C TYR A 244 -25.68 25.82 -1.61
N HIS A 245 -25.56 27.03 -1.05
CA HIS A 245 -26.14 27.41 0.23
C HIS A 245 -25.85 26.38 1.35
N ASN A 246 -26.89 25.66 1.81
CA ASN A 246 -26.78 24.67 2.88
C ASN A 246 -26.65 23.23 2.34
N MET A 247 -26.55 23.07 1.02
CA MET A 247 -26.36 21.77 0.38
C MET A 247 -24.91 21.60 -0.05
N ASN A 248 -24.41 20.39 0.11
CA ASN A 248 -23.12 19.97 -0.40
C ASN A 248 -23.25 18.59 -1.05
N GLY A 249 -22.27 18.27 -1.88
CA GLY A 249 -22.19 16.97 -2.50
C GLY A 249 -20.85 16.78 -3.16
N GLU A 250 -20.67 15.59 -3.71
CA GLU A 250 -19.47 15.21 -4.42
C GLU A 250 -19.84 14.42 -5.66
N VAL A 251 -19.05 14.56 -6.72
CA VAL A 251 -19.25 13.82 -7.96
C VAL A 251 -17.88 13.40 -8.50
N VAL A 252 -17.77 12.13 -8.88
CA VAL A 252 -16.58 11.64 -9.61
C VAL A 252 -16.57 12.31 -10.97
N TRP A 253 -15.59 13.16 -11.22
CA TRP A 253 -15.54 13.94 -12.45
C TRP A 253 -15.00 13.10 -13.60
N THR A 254 -15.85 12.86 -14.60
CA THR A 254 -15.51 12.06 -15.78
C THR A 254 -15.78 12.84 -17.05
N SER A 255 -15.16 12.43 -18.15
CA SER A 255 -15.46 13.01 -19.47
C SER A 255 -16.93 12.87 -19.86
N GLU A 256 -17.65 11.86 -19.34
CA GLU A 256 -19.08 11.69 -19.58
C GLU A 256 -19.91 12.76 -18.87
N ILE A 257 -19.66 13.00 -17.57
CA ILE A 257 -20.32 14.09 -16.82
C ILE A 257 -20.01 15.43 -17.45
N GLU A 258 -18.76 15.64 -17.85
CA GLU A 258 -18.36 16.87 -18.50
C GLU A 258 -19.11 17.10 -19.82
N GLN A 259 -19.20 16.09 -20.68
CA GLN A 259 -19.99 16.19 -21.91
C GLN A 259 -21.48 16.38 -21.64
N LYS A 260 -22.04 15.73 -20.61
CA LYS A 260 -23.44 15.91 -20.19
C LYS A 260 -23.69 17.36 -19.79
N LEU A 261 -22.86 17.93 -18.93
CA LEU A 261 -22.97 19.33 -18.49
C LEU A 261 -22.77 20.32 -19.64
N GLN A 262 -21.82 20.08 -20.52
CA GLN A 262 -21.57 20.98 -21.67
C GLN A 262 -22.70 20.98 -22.71
N LYS A 263 -23.46 19.89 -22.82
CA LYS A 263 -24.62 19.75 -23.72
C LYS A 263 -25.92 20.15 -23.03
N ALA A 264 -25.95 20.07 -21.71
CA ALA A 264 -27.09 20.49 -20.93
C ALA A 264 -27.27 22.00 -21.01
N ASN A 265 -28.54 22.42 -21.04
CA ASN A 265 -28.93 23.81 -20.83
C ASN A 265 -29.92 23.81 -19.66
N PRO A 266 -29.45 23.57 -18.43
CA PRO A 266 -30.33 23.46 -17.26
C PRO A 266 -31.09 24.77 -17.10
N ALA A 267 -32.41 24.69 -16.95
CA ALA A 267 -33.26 25.87 -16.83
C ALA A 267 -33.25 26.42 -15.40
N ASN A 268 -32.93 25.57 -14.43
CA ASN A 268 -32.89 25.91 -13.01
C ASN A 268 -31.81 25.08 -12.28
N ILE A 269 -31.55 25.42 -11.00
CA ILE A 269 -30.53 24.75 -10.18
C ILE A 269 -30.78 23.25 -10.02
N TRP A 270 -32.03 22.81 -9.95
CA TRP A 270 -32.37 21.40 -9.73
C TRP A 270 -32.01 20.53 -10.93
N ASP A 271 -32.24 21.03 -12.15
CA ASP A 271 -31.80 20.37 -13.38
C ASP A 271 -30.27 20.18 -13.40
N LEU A 272 -29.53 21.16 -12.87
CA LEU A 272 -28.07 21.06 -12.75
C LEU A 272 -27.65 20.06 -11.66
N MET A 273 -28.37 20.02 -10.54
CA MET A 273 -28.11 19.06 -9.45
C MET A 273 -28.36 17.62 -9.87
N GLU A 274 -29.39 17.35 -10.68
CA GLU A 274 -29.63 16.00 -11.25
C GLU A 274 -28.48 15.52 -12.16
N LEU A 275 -27.71 16.44 -12.74
CA LEU A 275 -26.54 16.11 -13.55
C LEU A 275 -25.27 15.89 -12.71
N LEU A 276 -25.27 16.37 -11.45
CA LEU A 276 -24.17 16.25 -10.50
C LEU A 276 -24.39 15.12 -9.46
N SER A 277 -25.58 14.51 -9.44
CA SER A 277 -25.91 13.31 -8.66
C SER A 277 -25.58 12.03 -9.42
#